data_AF-A0A0B6Z7T5-F1
#
_entry.id   AF-A0A0B6Z7T5-F1
#
_cell.length_a   1.000
_cell.length_b   1.000
_cell.length_c   1.000
_cell.angle_alpha   90.00
_cell.angle_beta   90.00
_cell.angle_gamma   90.00
#
_symmetry.space_group_name_H-M   'P 1'
#
loop_
_entity.id
_entity.type
_entity.pdbx_description
1 polymer ?
#
loop_
_entity_poly.entity_id
_entity_poly.type
_entity_poly.pdbx_seq_one_letter_code
_entity_poly.pdbx_strand_id
1 'polypeptide(L)'
;PLPDAPLGGTRWMSKENLLSANTENDPTLFVALYDFQAGGDNQLSISKGEMVTMLAYNNSGEWCEVRNRANQGGWVPSNYIGPANSMDKFSWYHGPISRNASEYLLSSGINGSFLVRESESSPGQRSISVRYEGRVYHYRISEDSDGKVFVTQDHRFNTLGELVHHHSIHADGLVTTLLYPAPKQQKPTVFGVSPEPD
;
A
#
# COMPACT_ATOMS: atom_id res chain seq x y z
N PRO A 1 10.74 -12.53 30.91
CA PRO A 1 10.53 -13.36 29.71
C PRO A 1 9.23 -12.94 29.00
N LEU A 2 9.36 -12.24 27.88
CA LEU A 2 8.22 -11.84 27.05
C LEU A 2 7.69 -13.07 26.29
N PRO A 3 6.37 -13.23 26.09
CA PRO A 3 5.80 -14.37 25.38
C PRO A 3 6.14 -14.31 23.88
N ASP A 4 6.46 -15.48 23.33
CA ASP A 4 6.84 -15.71 21.94
C ASP A 4 5.81 -15.15 20.94
N ALA A 5 6.28 -14.28 20.05
CA ALA A 5 5.50 -13.81 18.91
C ALA A 5 5.23 -14.97 17.93
N PRO A 6 4.03 -15.08 17.33
CA PRO A 6 3.73 -16.14 16.39
C PRO A 6 4.64 -16.06 15.15
N LEU A 7 5.24 -17.21 14.84
CA LEU A 7 6.03 -17.49 13.64
C LEU A 7 5.15 -17.31 12.39
N GLY A 8 5.17 -16.12 11.80
CA GLY A 8 4.41 -15.82 10.59
C GLY A 8 4.39 -14.35 10.19
N GLY A 9 4.69 -13.43 11.12
CA GLY A 9 4.87 -12.02 10.80
C GLY A 9 6.29 -11.75 10.30
N THR A 10 6.52 -11.76 8.99
CA THR A 10 7.78 -11.26 8.42
C THR A 10 7.97 -9.81 8.87
N ARG A 11 8.99 -9.55 9.70
CA ARG A 11 9.33 -8.19 10.16
C ARG A 11 9.62 -7.35 8.92
N TRP A 12 8.82 -6.30 8.70
CA TRP A 12 8.99 -5.42 7.55
C TRP A 12 10.37 -4.74 7.62
N MET A 13 11.19 -4.93 6.59
CA MET A 13 12.51 -4.29 6.48
C MET A 13 12.38 -3.03 5.62
N SER A 14 12.54 -1.89 6.26
CA SER A 14 12.21 -0.59 5.70
C SER A 14 13.05 -0.12 4.51
N LYS A 15 14.17 -0.82 4.23
CA LYS A 15 15.14 -0.43 3.20
C LYS A 15 14.63 -0.62 1.78
N GLU A 16 13.67 -1.51 1.54
CA GLU A 16 13.12 -1.74 0.20
C GLU A 16 12.31 -0.54 -0.31
N ASN A 17 11.76 0.29 0.58
CA ASN A 17 10.98 1.47 0.20
C ASN A 17 11.84 2.72 -0.11
N LEU A 18 13.02 2.86 0.51
CA LEU A 18 13.90 4.03 0.32
C LEU A 18 14.65 4.02 -1.03
N LEU A 19 14.80 2.85 -1.65
CA LEU A 19 15.45 2.71 -2.97
C LEU A 19 14.58 3.20 -4.13
N SER A 20 13.33 3.60 -3.87
CA SER A 20 12.39 4.11 -4.88
C SER A 20 12.63 5.57 -5.28
N ALA A 21 13.46 6.31 -4.53
CA ALA A 21 13.61 7.76 -4.64
C ALA A 21 14.21 8.24 -5.99
N ASN A 22 14.77 7.35 -6.81
CA ASN A 22 15.35 7.72 -8.11
C ASN A 22 14.49 7.33 -9.33
N THR A 23 13.28 6.80 -9.14
CA THR A 23 12.34 6.46 -10.24
C THR A 23 11.02 7.24 -10.14
N GLU A 24 11.03 8.35 -9.39
CA GLU A 24 9.83 9.06 -8.92
C GLU A 24 9.08 9.89 -9.97
N ASN A 25 9.38 9.81 -11.27
CA ASN A 25 8.77 10.74 -12.24
C ASN A 25 8.28 10.13 -13.55
N ASP A 26 8.14 8.81 -13.64
CA ASP A 26 7.49 8.21 -14.81
C ASP A 26 6.01 7.92 -14.51
N PRO A 27 5.07 8.78 -14.95
CA PRO A 27 3.64 8.60 -14.71
C PRO A 27 3.08 7.36 -15.41
N THR A 28 3.85 6.71 -16.28
CA THR A 28 3.46 5.48 -16.98
C THR A 28 3.97 4.23 -16.28
N LEU A 29 4.75 4.35 -15.20
CA LEU A 29 5.28 3.20 -14.48
C LEU A 29 4.30 2.74 -13.39
N PHE A 30 3.97 1.46 -13.41
CA PHE A 30 3.01 0.78 -12.55
C PHE A 30 3.66 -0.45 -11.91
N VAL A 31 3.10 -0.92 -10.81
CA VAL A 31 3.51 -2.13 -10.08
C VAL A 31 2.32 -3.06 -9.91
N ALA A 32 2.55 -4.34 -10.12
CA ALA A 32 1.58 -5.40 -9.86
C ALA A 32 1.32 -5.51 -8.34
N LEU A 33 0.10 -5.26 -7.92
CA LEU A 33 -0.34 -5.38 -6.53
C LEU A 33 -0.64 -6.83 -6.14
N TYR A 34 -0.96 -7.66 -7.13
CA TYR A 34 -1.33 -9.07 -6.99
C TYR A 34 -0.76 -9.90 -8.14
N ASP A 35 -0.60 -11.20 -7.93
CA ASP A 35 -0.29 -12.14 -9.00
C ASP A 35 -1.50 -12.29 -9.92
N PHE A 36 -1.30 -12.16 -11.22
CA PHE A 36 -2.30 -12.41 -12.26
C PHE A 36 -1.73 -13.37 -13.29
N GLN A 37 -2.50 -14.41 -13.60
CA GLN A 37 -2.14 -15.39 -14.60
C GLN A 37 -3.00 -15.15 -15.84
N ALA A 38 -2.35 -14.97 -16.98
CA ALA A 38 -3.01 -14.78 -18.26
C ALA A 38 -3.89 -15.98 -18.59
N GLY A 39 -5.18 -15.72 -18.84
CA GLY A 39 -6.16 -16.72 -19.28
C GLY A 39 -6.30 -16.81 -20.80
N GLY A 40 -5.76 -15.86 -21.56
CA GLY A 40 -5.82 -15.81 -23.03
C GLY A 40 -4.58 -15.16 -23.65
N ASP A 41 -4.42 -15.30 -24.97
CA ASP A 41 -3.22 -14.88 -25.71
C ASP A 41 -3.00 -13.36 -25.73
N ASN A 42 -4.03 -12.58 -25.45
CA ASN A 42 -3.97 -11.12 -25.35
C ASN A 42 -3.66 -10.64 -23.92
N GLN A 43 -3.54 -11.52 -22.93
CA GLN A 43 -3.31 -11.16 -21.54
C GLN A 43 -1.84 -11.35 -21.15
N LEU A 44 -1.36 -10.54 -20.21
CA LEU A 44 0.01 -10.66 -19.69
C LEU A 44 -0.03 -11.25 -18.28
N SER A 45 0.78 -12.29 -18.02
CA SER A 45 0.95 -12.79 -16.65
C SER A 45 1.90 -11.86 -15.89
N ILE A 46 1.49 -11.41 -14.70
CA ILE A 46 2.27 -10.52 -13.85
C ILE A 46 2.40 -11.13 -12.45
N SER A 47 3.57 -10.96 -11.84
CA SER A 47 3.80 -11.36 -10.44
C SER A 47 3.70 -10.16 -9.52
N LYS A 48 3.18 -10.34 -8.30
CA LYS A 48 3.10 -9.31 -7.27
C LYS A 48 4.48 -8.67 -7.07
N GLY A 49 4.54 -7.35 -7.16
CA GLY A 49 5.76 -6.55 -7.08
C GLY A 49 6.48 -6.35 -8.42
N GLU A 50 6.01 -6.96 -9.51
CA GLU A 50 6.55 -6.75 -10.85
C GLU A 50 6.22 -5.34 -11.36
N MET A 51 7.22 -4.71 -11.97
CA MET A 51 7.11 -3.35 -12.51
C MET A 51 6.74 -3.42 -13.99
N VAL A 52 5.68 -2.73 -14.37
CA VAL A 52 5.13 -2.70 -15.72
C VAL A 52 4.89 -1.27 -16.16
N THR A 53 4.98 -1.01 -17.46
CA THR A 53 4.64 0.29 -18.05
C THR A 53 3.21 0.21 -18.57
N MET A 54 2.33 1.08 -18.06
CA MET A 54 0.96 1.19 -18.54
C MET A 54 0.94 1.94 -19.88
N LEU A 55 0.28 1.33 -20.87
CA LEU A 55 0.17 1.86 -22.22
C LEU A 55 -1.20 2.47 -22.48
N ALA A 56 -2.27 1.75 -22.15
CA ALA A 56 -3.64 2.17 -22.42
C ALA A 56 -4.64 1.53 -21.45
N TYR A 57 -5.84 2.11 -21.35
CA TYR A 57 -7.01 1.49 -20.75
C TYR A 57 -7.96 1.02 -21.85
N ASN A 58 -8.74 -0.03 -21.58
CA ASN A 58 -9.86 -0.39 -22.44
C ASN A 58 -11.04 0.59 -22.25
N ASN A 59 -12.06 0.51 -23.11
CA ASN A 59 -13.22 1.43 -23.07
C ASN A 59 -13.97 1.44 -21.72
N SER A 60 -13.96 0.32 -20.99
CA SER A 60 -14.57 0.20 -19.67
C SER A 60 -13.69 0.69 -18.51
N GLY A 61 -12.38 0.90 -18.74
CA GLY A 61 -11.40 1.18 -17.69
C GLY A 61 -11.07 -0.02 -16.78
N GLU A 62 -11.67 -1.19 -17.01
CA GLU A 62 -11.48 -2.41 -16.21
C GLU A 62 -10.18 -3.16 -16.53
N TRP A 63 -9.65 -2.97 -17.75
CA TRP A 63 -8.40 -3.58 -18.20
C TRP A 63 -7.40 -2.51 -18.65
N CYS A 64 -6.14 -2.73 -18.30
CA CYS A 64 -5.00 -1.95 -18.75
C CYS A 64 -4.13 -2.79 -19.69
N GLU A 65 -3.75 -2.23 -20.82
CA GLU A 65 -2.66 -2.75 -21.62
C GLU A 65 -1.35 -2.31 -20.95
N VAL A 66 -0.52 -3.28 -20.59
CA VAL A 66 0.76 -3.05 -19.93
C VAL A 66 1.90 -3.72 -20.67
N ARG A 67 3.12 -3.22 -20.46
CA ARG A 67 4.36 -3.81 -20.97
C ARG A 67 5.29 -4.15 -19.83
N ASN A 68 5.77 -5.40 -19.77
CA ASN A 68 6.78 -5.79 -18.79
C ASN A 68 8.20 -5.35 -19.21
N ARG A 69 9.18 -5.60 -18.33
CA ARG A 69 10.61 -5.33 -18.61
C ARG A 69 11.19 -6.12 -19.78
N ALA A 70 10.56 -7.25 -20.14
CA ALA A 70 10.94 -8.06 -21.30
C ALA A 70 10.34 -7.54 -22.62
N ASN A 71 9.74 -6.35 -22.62
CA ASN A 71 9.00 -5.77 -23.76
C ASN A 71 7.81 -6.61 -24.26
N GLN A 72 7.31 -7.53 -23.42
CA GLN A 72 6.08 -8.25 -23.70
C GLN A 72 4.89 -7.40 -23.26
N GLY A 73 3.97 -7.17 -24.20
CA GLY A 73 2.74 -6.43 -23.97
C GLY A 73 1.54 -7.36 -23.78
N GLY A 74 0.60 -6.96 -22.94
CA GLY A 74 -0.69 -7.63 -22.83
C GLY A 74 -1.60 -6.97 -21.81
N TRP A 75 -2.83 -7.45 -21.76
CA TRP A 75 -3.88 -6.91 -20.91
C TRP A 75 -3.82 -7.52 -19.51
N VAL A 76 -3.96 -6.66 -18.51
CA VAL A 76 -4.12 -7.03 -17.09
C VAL A 76 -5.28 -6.23 -16.50
N PRO A 77 -5.97 -6.75 -15.48
CA PRO A 77 -7.03 -6.00 -14.81
C PRO A 77 -6.47 -4.72 -14.17
N SER A 78 -7.15 -3.58 -14.33
CA SER A 78 -6.69 -2.29 -13.81
C SER A 78 -6.54 -2.28 -12.29
N ASN A 79 -7.35 -3.09 -11.59
CA ASN A 79 -7.30 -3.29 -10.14
C ASN A 79 -6.16 -4.20 -9.67
N TYR A 80 -5.41 -4.82 -10.58
CA TYR A 80 -4.24 -5.66 -10.29
C TYR A 80 -2.92 -4.91 -10.37
N ILE A 81 -2.92 -3.72 -10.96
CA ILE A 81 -1.77 -2.84 -11.05
C ILE A 81 -2.08 -1.51 -10.38
N GLY A 82 -1.08 -0.89 -9.76
CA GLY A 82 -1.18 0.46 -9.22
C GLY A 82 -0.04 1.30 -9.76
N PRO A 83 -0.18 2.64 -9.85
CA PRO A 83 0.94 3.50 -10.21
C PRO A 83 2.13 3.17 -9.31
N ALA A 84 3.34 3.06 -9.88
CA ALA A 84 4.55 2.79 -9.12
C ALA A 84 4.85 3.92 -8.11
N ASN A 85 4.29 5.10 -8.36
CA ASN A 85 4.28 6.24 -7.44
C ASN A 85 3.06 6.26 -6.50
N SER A 86 2.08 5.37 -6.67
CA SER A 86 0.93 5.31 -5.78
C SER A 86 1.33 4.71 -4.44
N MET A 87 0.87 5.35 -3.38
CA MET A 87 0.99 4.87 -2.01
C MET A 87 0.32 3.49 -1.84
N ASP A 88 -0.57 3.10 -2.75
CA ASP A 88 -1.21 1.79 -2.80
C ASP A 88 -0.24 0.61 -2.96
N LYS A 89 0.99 0.84 -3.43
CA LYS A 89 2.04 -0.20 -3.44
C LYS A 89 2.44 -0.62 -2.02
N PHE A 90 2.31 0.28 -1.05
CA PHE A 90 2.74 0.00 0.30
C PHE A 90 1.72 -0.90 1.00
N SER A 91 2.18 -2.04 1.50
CA SER A 91 1.32 -2.99 2.21
C SER A 91 0.66 -2.39 3.46
N TRP A 92 1.26 -1.34 4.03
CA TRP A 92 0.73 -0.60 5.17
C TRP A 92 -0.26 0.50 4.78
N TYR A 93 -0.37 0.90 3.51
CA TYR A 93 -1.31 1.93 3.07
C TYR A 93 -2.59 1.30 2.54
N HIS A 94 -3.71 1.55 3.20
CA HIS A 94 -5.01 0.92 2.92
C HIS A 94 -5.98 1.86 2.20
N GLY A 95 -5.54 3.06 1.81
CA GLY A 95 -6.39 4.02 1.10
C GLY A 95 -7.58 4.48 1.96
N PRO A 96 -8.74 4.78 1.33
CA PRO A 96 -9.91 5.29 2.04
C PRO A 96 -10.59 4.16 2.82
N ILE A 97 -10.29 4.05 4.11
CA ILE A 97 -10.98 3.13 5.02
C ILE A 97 -11.43 3.83 6.30
N SER A 98 -12.64 3.49 6.75
CA SER A 98 -13.17 3.98 8.01
C SER A 98 -12.32 3.55 9.21
N ARG A 99 -12.47 4.30 10.31
CA ARG A 99 -11.89 3.93 11.59
C ARG A 99 -12.33 2.52 12.02
N ASN A 100 -13.60 2.20 11.92
CA ASN A 100 -14.13 0.88 12.29
C ASN A 100 -13.55 -0.24 11.40
N ALA A 101 -13.43 -0.02 10.09
CA ALA A 101 -12.77 -0.98 9.21
C ALA A 101 -11.31 -1.21 9.61
N SER A 102 -10.58 -0.15 9.99
CA SER A 102 -9.20 -0.30 10.48
C SER A 102 -9.09 -1.07 11.78
N GLU A 103 -10.02 -0.87 12.72
CA GLU A 103 -10.07 -1.64 13.97
C GLU A 103 -10.37 -3.12 13.70
N TYR A 104 -11.27 -3.41 12.75
CA TYR A 104 -11.58 -4.77 12.32
C TYR A 104 -10.35 -5.46 11.68
N LEU A 105 -9.65 -4.79 10.76
CA LEU A 105 -8.44 -5.32 10.13
C LEU A 105 -7.32 -5.58 11.13
N LEU A 106 -7.21 -4.74 12.16
CA LEU A 106 -6.24 -4.90 13.25
C LEU A 106 -6.74 -5.84 14.36
N SER A 107 -7.99 -6.32 14.33
CA SER A 107 -8.56 -7.15 15.39
C SER A 107 -7.84 -8.50 15.57
N SER A 108 -7.31 -9.06 14.48
CA SER A 108 -6.50 -10.28 14.45
C SER A 108 -4.99 -10.02 14.44
N GLY A 109 -4.57 -8.74 14.50
CA GLY A 109 -3.17 -8.35 14.52
C GLY A 109 -2.46 -8.62 15.86
N ILE A 110 -1.14 -8.42 15.87
CA ILE A 110 -0.28 -8.50 17.04
C ILE A 110 0.16 -7.10 17.49
N ASN A 111 0.89 -7.02 18.61
CA ASN A 111 1.45 -5.74 19.05
C ASN A 111 2.41 -5.18 17.98
N GLY A 112 2.21 -3.91 17.62
CA GLY A 112 2.92 -3.27 16.53
C GLY A 112 2.32 -3.52 15.15
N SER A 113 1.19 -4.25 15.05
CA SER A 113 0.42 -4.29 13.80
C SER A 113 -0.17 -2.93 13.49
N PHE A 114 -0.01 -2.46 12.25
CA PHE A 114 -0.41 -1.11 11.89
C PHE A 114 -0.87 -0.98 10.44
N LEU A 115 -1.60 0.09 10.16
CA LEU A 115 -1.93 0.54 8.81
C LEU A 115 -2.05 2.06 8.77
N VAL A 116 -1.97 2.62 7.59
CA VAL A 116 -2.27 4.02 7.29
C VAL A 116 -3.49 4.09 6.41
N ARG A 117 -4.42 4.96 6.77
CA ARG A 117 -5.71 5.14 6.10
C ARG A 117 -5.96 6.60 5.79
N GLU A 118 -6.70 6.84 4.72
CA GLU A 118 -7.39 8.11 4.47
C GLU A 118 -8.78 8.07 5.10
N SER A 119 -9.17 9.18 5.72
CA SER A 119 -10.46 9.30 6.38
C SER A 119 -11.56 9.51 5.35
N GLU A 120 -12.49 8.56 5.23
CA GLU A 120 -13.67 8.69 4.35
C GLU A 120 -14.51 9.94 4.67
N SER A 121 -14.58 10.31 5.94
CA SER A 121 -15.33 11.47 6.42
C SER A 121 -14.61 12.82 6.24
N SER A 122 -13.34 12.82 5.84
CA SER A 122 -12.55 14.05 5.67
C SER A 122 -11.50 13.82 4.58
N PRO A 123 -11.84 14.12 3.32
CA PRO A 123 -10.92 14.00 2.19
C PRO A 123 -9.61 14.73 2.47
N GLY A 124 -8.48 14.04 2.30
CA GLY A 124 -7.14 14.56 2.58
C GLY A 124 -6.66 14.39 4.03
N GLN A 125 -7.50 13.97 4.98
CA GLN A 125 -7.03 13.64 6.34
C GLN A 125 -6.56 12.20 6.42
N ARG A 126 -5.29 12.00 6.79
CA ARG A 126 -4.68 10.68 6.96
C ARG A 126 -4.53 10.32 8.43
N SER A 127 -4.54 9.02 8.72
CA SER A 127 -4.32 8.53 10.09
C SER A 127 -3.57 7.21 10.10
N ILE A 128 -2.67 7.06 11.08
CA ILE A 128 -2.05 5.78 11.42
C ILE A 128 -2.94 5.08 12.44
N SER A 129 -3.29 3.84 12.18
CA SER A 129 -3.95 2.97 13.15
C SER A 129 -2.97 1.88 13.56
N VAL A 130 -2.70 1.74 14.85
CA VAL A 130 -1.72 0.78 15.39
C VAL A 130 -2.30 0.01 16.56
N ARG A 131 -2.05 -1.29 16.60
CA ARG A 131 -2.45 -2.17 17.68
C ARG A 131 -1.36 -2.30 18.72
N TYR A 132 -1.73 -2.15 19.98
CA TYR A 132 -0.86 -2.42 21.12
C TYR A 132 -1.69 -2.89 22.31
N GLU A 133 -1.26 -3.98 22.96
CA GLU A 133 -1.90 -4.59 24.13
C GLU A 133 -3.41 -4.82 23.96
N GLY A 134 -3.79 -5.31 22.77
CA GLY A 134 -5.19 -5.63 22.44
C GLY A 134 -6.07 -4.42 22.16
N ARG A 135 -5.53 -3.21 22.14
CA ARG A 135 -6.24 -1.97 21.79
C ARG A 135 -5.70 -1.38 20.49
N VAL A 136 -6.58 -0.71 19.74
CA VAL A 136 -6.19 0.03 18.53
C VAL A 136 -6.15 1.52 18.85
N TYR A 137 -5.01 2.14 18.55
CA TYR A 137 -4.75 3.56 18.72
C TYR A 137 -4.73 4.23 17.35
N HIS A 138 -5.31 5.42 17.25
CA HIS A 138 -5.36 6.19 16.01
C HIS A 138 -4.64 7.51 16.18
N TYR A 139 -3.68 7.76 15.30
CA TYR A 139 -2.87 8.97 15.28
C TYR A 139 -3.16 9.74 14.00
N ARG A 140 -3.51 11.01 14.14
CA ARG A 140 -3.75 11.88 12.99
C ARG A 140 -2.41 12.29 12.37
N ILE A 141 -2.28 12.09 11.07
CA ILE A 141 -1.17 12.64 10.30
C ILE A 141 -1.59 14.04 9.87
N SER A 142 -0.83 15.03 10.31
CA SER A 142 -1.02 16.44 9.95
C SER A 142 0.03 16.83 8.91
N GLU A 143 -0.28 17.88 8.16
CA GLU A 143 0.62 18.48 7.19
C GLU A 143 0.84 19.95 7.57
N ASP A 144 2.07 20.43 7.51
CA ASP A 144 2.37 21.84 7.75
C ASP A 144 2.30 22.68 6.46
N SER A 145 2.50 23.99 6.60
CA SER A 145 2.49 24.94 5.46
C SER A 145 3.55 24.67 4.41
N ASP A 146 4.62 23.94 4.77
CA ASP A 146 5.71 23.55 3.88
C ASP A 146 5.47 22.19 3.22
N GLY A 147 4.28 21.60 3.43
CA GLY A 147 3.90 20.28 2.89
C GLY A 147 4.52 19.11 3.63
N LYS A 148 5.14 19.33 4.80
CA LYS A 148 5.73 18.25 5.60
C LYS A 148 4.69 17.53 6.43
N VAL A 149 4.77 16.20 6.44
CA VAL A 149 3.85 15.34 7.18
C VAL A 149 4.42 14.96 8.55
N PHE A 150 3.56 14.92 9.56
CA PHE A 150 3.95 14.59 10.94
C PHE A 150 2.81 14.01 11.78
N VAL A 151 3.15 13.23 12.81
CA VAL A 151 2.24 12.85 13.91
C VAL A 151 2.51 13.71 15.15
N THR A 152 3.78 13.90 15.49
CA THR A 152 4.25 14.79 16.56
C THR A 152 4.95 16.00 15.94
N GLN A 153 4.73 17.21 16.48
CA GLN A 153 5.32 18.43 15.91
C GLN A 153 6.87 18.44 15.87
N ASP A 154 7.50 17.66 16.76
CA ASP A 154 8.96 17.54 16.87
C ASP A 154 9.59 16.76 15.70
N HIS A 155 8.80 15.95 14.98
CA HIS A 155 9.29 15.07 13.91
C HIS A 155 8.46 15.27 12.64
N ARG A 156 9.02 16.02 11.69
CA ARG A 156 8.40 16.32 10.39
C ARG A 156 9.17 15.71 9.24
N PHE A 157 8.46 15.16 8.27
CA PHE A 157 9.02 14.40 7.16
C PHE A 157 8.52 14.92 5.82
N ASN A 158 9.30 14.74 4.75
CA ASN A 158 8.90 15.20 3.42
C ASN A 158 7.89 14.23 2.78
N THR A 159 7.96 12.95 3.14
CA THR A 159 7.04 11.94 2.62
C THR A 159 6.42 11.09 3.73
N LEU A 160 5.25 10.52 3.45
CA LEU A 160 4.61 9.57 4.36
C LEU A 160 5.45 8.29 4.55
N GLY A 161 6.21 7.90 3.52
CA GLY A 161 7.12 6.77 3.59
C GLY A 161 8.24 6.98 4.61
N GLU A 162 8.83 8.18 4.64
CA GLU A 162 9.82 8.56 5.65
C GLU A 162 9.22 8.56 7.06
N LEU A 163 8.02 9.12 7.22
CA LEU A 163 7.31 9.13 8.50
C LEU A 163 7.08 7.70 9.03
N VAL A 164 6.57 6.80 8.19
CA VAL A 164 6.34 5.40 8.57
C VAL A 164 7.66 4.69 8.86
N HIS A 165 8.71 4.97 8.09
CA HIS A 165 10.02 4.39 8.33
C HIS A 165 10.59 4.81 9.68
N HIS A 166 10.58 6.11 9.99
CA HIS A 166 11.04 6.62 11.28
C HIS A 166 10.29 5.94 12.42
N HIS A 167 8.96 5.90 12.33
CA HIS A 167 8.11 5.30 13.34
C HIS A 167 8.19 3.76 13.42
N SER A 168 8.80 3.11 12.42
CA SER A 168 9.10 1.66 12.47
C SER A 168 10.32 1.32 13.34
N ILE A 169 11.20 2.30 13.56
CA ILE A 169 12.42 2.15 14.36
C ILE A 169 12.22 2.79 15.74
N HIS A 170 11.57 3.96 15.79
CA HIS A 170 11.39 4.76 17.00
C HIS A 170 9.91 5.03 17.25
N ALA A 171 9.42 4.86 18.48
CA ALA A 171 8.00 5.10 18.75
C ALA A 171 7.68 6.60 18.68
N ASP A 172 8.54 7.46 19.24
CA ASP A 172 8.53 8.92 19.16
C ASP A 172 7.13 9.56 19.20
N GLY A 173 6.37 9.23 20.25
CA GLY A 173 5.01 9.72 20.48
C GLY A 173 3.90 8.73 20.13
N LEU A 174 4.22 7.65 19.42
CA LEU A 174 3.32 6.50 19.28
C LEU A 174 3.38 5.59 20.51
N VAL A 175 2.32 4.80 20.71
CA VAL A 175 2.25 3.80 21.79
C VAL A 175 3.28 2.68 21.61
N THR A 176 3.65 2.38 20.36
CA THR A 176 4.67 1.40 19.98
C THR A 176 5.20 1.71 18.59
N THR A 177 6.32 1.10 18.22
CA THR A 177 6.86 1.14 16.85
C THR A 177 5.96 0.42 15.84
N LEU A 178 5.98 0.87 14.59
CA LEU A 178 5.24 0.31 13.45
C LEU A 178 5.97 -0.93 12.88
N LEU A 179 5.58 -2.13 13.32
CA LEU A 179 6.34 -3.36 13.04
C LEU A 179 5.74 -4.21 11.92
N TYR A 180 4.42 -4.36 11.91
CA TYR A 180 3.73 -5.33 11.06
C TYR A 180 2.60 -4.66 10.26
N PRO A 181 2.78 -4.40 8.96
CA PRO A 181 1.72 -3.90 8.10
C PRO A 181 0.49 -4.83 8.14
N ALA A 182 -0.70 -4.28 8.37
CA ALA A 182 -1.93 -5.07 8.33
C ALA A 182 -2.15 -5.59 6.90
N PRO A 183 -2.55 -6.86 6.74
CA PRO A 183 -2.85 -7.41 5.42
C PRO A 183 -4.03 -6.67 4.80
N LYS A 184 -3.91 -6.29 3.52
CA LYS A 184 -5.04 -5.76 2.75
C LYS A 184 -6.07 -6.88 2.60
N GLN A 185 -7.30 -6.68 3.09
CA GLN A 185 -8.38 -7.62 2.81
C GLN A 185 -8.88 -7.41 1.39
N GLN A 186 -9.03 -8.52 0.68
CA GLN A 186 -9.50 -8.70 -0.69
C GLN A 186 -8.45 -8.51 -1.80
N LYS A 187 -8.11 -9.64 -2.44
CA LYS A 187 -7.87 -9.64 -3.89
C LYS A 187 -9.16 -9.08 -4.50
N PRO A 188 -9.11 -8.01 -5.30
CA PRO A 188 -10.32 -7.52 -5.92
C PRO A 188 -10.88 -8.63 -6.82
N THR A 189 -12.19 -8.85 -6.75
CA THR A 189 -12.90 -9.83 -7.57
C THR A 189 -12.61 -9.53 -9.04
N VAL A 190 -11.95 -10.46 -9.74
CA VAL A 190 -11.86 -10.39 -11.21
C VAL A 190 -13.25 -10.72 -11.70
N PHE A 191 -13.99 -9.72 -12.17
CA PHE A 191 -15.18 -9.99 -12.95
C PHE A 191 -14.69 -10.68 -14.23
N GLY A 192 -15.01 -11.97 -14.35
CA GLY A 192 -14.53 -12.82 -15.42
C GLY A 192 -15.18 -12.43 -16.74
N VAL A 193 -14.56 -11.51 -17.46
CA VAL A 193 -14.65 -11.39 -18.92
C VAL A 193 -13.29 -10.95 -19.43
N SER A 194 -12.72 -11.72 -20.34
CA SER A 194 -11.52 -11.33 -21.09
C SER A 194 -11.78 -9.99 -21.78
N PRO A 195 -10.76 -9.17 -22.04
CA PRO A 195 -10.96 -7.95 -22.83
C PRO A 195 -11.53 -8.36 -24.20
N GLU A 196 -12.79 -8.02 -24.46
CA GLU A 196 -13.36 -8.15 -25.79
C GLU A 196 -12.59 -7.19 -26.70
N PRO A 197 -12.00 -7.69 -27.81
CA PRO A 197 -11.46 -6.80 -28.81
C PRO A 197 -12.63 -6.04 -29.45
N ASP A 198 -12.51 -4.72 -29.55
CA ASP A 198 -13.29 -3.92 -30.52
C ASP A 198 -12.99 -4.41 -31.95
#